data_AF-A0A844EPU7-F1
#
_entry.id   AF-A0A844EPU7-F1
#
_cell.length_a   1.000
_cell.length_b   1.000
_cell.length_c   1.000
_cell.angle_alpha   90.00
_cell.angle_beta   90.00
_cell.angle_gamma   90.00
#
_symmetry.space_group_name_H-M   'P 1'
#
loop_
_entity.id
_entity.type
_entity.pdbx_description
1 polymer ?
#
loop_
_entity_poly.entity_id
_entity_poly.type
_entity_poly.pdbx_seq_one_letter_code
_entity_poly.pdbx_strand_id
1 'polypeptide(L)'
;THHGGTLGTSGSVSYMFDRKGYIVILRDGLDTDEDTMLMDALDAGADDLKTNDDEYEIFTDPKSLAEVRDALQKKGYDLDTA
;
A
#
# COMPACT_ATOMS: atom_id res chain seq x y z
N THR A 1 11.98 23.51 21.82
CA THR A 1 11.86 22.55 20.70
C THR A 1 11.53 23.34 19.45
N HIS A 2 12.35 23.23 18.40
CA HIS A 2 12.49 24.25 17.35
C HIS A 2 11.41 24.26 16.25
N HIS A 3 10.23 23.67 16.45
CA HIS A 3 9.18 23.57 15.42
C HIS A 3 7.75 23.77 15.97
N GLY A 4 7.55 24.64 16.96
CA GLY A 4 6.22 25.19 17.34
C GLY A 4 5.12 24.20 17.79
N GLY A 5 5.34 22.89 17.74
CA GLY A 5 4.36 21.87 18.09
C GLY A 5 4.37 21.52 19.58
N THR A 6 3.19 21.45 20.18
CA THR A 6 2.94 20.91 21.51
C THR A 6 2.60 19.43 21.43
N LEU A 7 3.20 18.61 22.30
CA LEU A 7 2.87 17.19 22.43
C LEU A 7 1.43 17.07 22.97
N GLY A 8 0.48 16.70 22.11
CA GLY A 8 -0.89 16.41 22.52
C GLY A 8 -0.96 15.15 23.38
N THR A 9 -1.97 15.07 24.26
CA THR A 9 -2.28 13.87 25.04
C THR A 9 -2.50 12.66 24.13
N SER A 10 -2.05 11.47 24.57
CA SER A 10 -2.21 10.21 23.82
C SER A 10 -3.65 10.04 23.34
N GLY A 11 -3.85 10.03 22.01
CA GLY A 11 -5.17 9.93 21.37
C GLY A 11 -5.68 11.22 20.71
N SER A 12 -5.05 12.38 20.89
CA SER A 12 -5.53 13.66 20.33
C SER A 12 -5.46 13.76 18.80
N VAL A 13 -4.72 12.87 18.14
CA VAL A 13 -4.63 12.79 16.67
C VAL A 13 -4.93 11.40 16.13
N SER A 14 -5.16 10.40 17.00
CA SER A 14 -5.33 9.01 16.56
C SER A 14 -6.57 8.79 15.68
N TYR A 15 -7.56 9.68 15.75
CA TYR A 15 -8.72 9.67 14.87
C TYR A 15 -8.46 10.30 13.48
N MET A 16 -7.34 10.99 13.30
CA MET A 16 -6.93 11.56 12.01
C MET A 16 -6.14 10.56 11.15
N PHE A 17 -5.81 9.38 11.71
CA PHE A 17 -5.03 8.36 11.02
C PHE A 17 -5.84 7.07 10.89
N ASP A 18 -6.11 6.68 9.67
CA ASP A 18 -6.68 5.38 9.35
C ASP A 18 -5.55 4.35 9.24
N ARG A 19 -5.74 3.19 9.87
CA ARG A 19 -4.86 2.03 9.62
C ARG A 19 -5.23 1.47 8.26
N LYS A 20 -4.26 1.49 7.36
CA LYS A 20 -4.31 0.89 6.03
C LYS A 20 -3.25 -0.20 5.94
N GLY A 21 -3.54 -1.26 5.19
CA GLY A 21 -2.51 -2.14 4.68
C GLY A 21 -1.71 -1.41 3.59
N TYR A 22 -0.42 -1.68 3.53
CA TYR A 22 0.50 -1.05 2.60
C TYR A 22 1.42 -2.13 2.03
N ILE A 23 1.40 -2.27 0.71
CA ILE A 23 2.17 -3.27 -0.03
C ILE A 23 2.97 -2.54 -1.11
N VAL A 24 4.23 -2.91 -1.27
CA VAL A 24 5.12 -2.31 -2.29
C VAL A 24 5.61 -3.39 -3.26
N ILE A 25 5.49 -3.08 -4.55
CA ILE A 25 6.02 -3.89 -5.65
C ILE A 25 7.01 -3.03 -6.43
N LEU A 26 8.26 -3.49 -6.53
CA LEU A 26 9.26 -2.79 -7.33
C LEU A 26 8.95 -2.94 -8.82
N ARG A 27 9.12 -1.86 -9.59
CA ARG A 27 8.99 -1.88 -11.05
C ARG A 27 10.18 -2.55 -11.73
N ASP A 28 11.31 -2.67 -11.02
CA ASP A 28 12.52 -3.30 -11.54
C ASP A 28 12.27 -4.78 -11.86
N GLY A 29 12.40 -5.15 -13.14
CA GLY A 29 12.11 -6.49 -13.64
C GLY A 29 10.62 -6.81 -13.82
N LEU A 30 9.73 -5.84 -13.65
CA LEU A 30 8.29 -6.04 -13.82
C LEU A 30 7.83 -5.64 -15.23
N ASP A 31 7.39 -6.63 -16.02
CA ASP A 31 6.80 -6.41 -17.35
C ASP A 31 5.29 -6.20 -17.25
N THR A 32 4.87 -5.25 -16.41
CA THR A 32 3.46 -4.92 -16.15
C THR A 32 3.27 -3.42 -16.17
N ASP A 33 2.32 -2.97 -16.98
CA ASP A 33 1.93 -1.56 -17.05
C ASP A 33 1.05 -1.14 -15.86
N GLU A 34 0.90 0.17 -15.70
CA GLU A 34 0.11 0.76 -14.62
C GLU A 34 -1.34 0.30 -14.62
N ASP A 35 -1.96 0.22 -15.80
CA ASP A 35 -3.37 -0.14 -15.94
C ASP A 35 -3.60 -1.60 -15.53
N THR A 36 -2.71 -2.52 -15.93
CA THR A 36 -2.79 -3.94 -15.55
C THR A 36 -2.53 -4.12 -14.07
N MET A 37 -1.52 -3.44 -13.52
CA MET A 37 -1.23 -3.48 -12.08
C MET A 37 -2.41 -2.96 -11.25
N LEU A 38 -3.03 -1.86 -11.68
CA LEU A 38 -4.21 -1.30 -11.03
C LEU A 38 -5.38 -2.29 -11.04
N MET A 39 -5.70 -2.85 -12.20
CA MET A 39 -6.76 -3.85 -12.32
C MET A 39 -6.47 -5.08 -11.45
N ASP A 40 -5.21 -5.53 -11.43
CA ASP A 40 -4.80 -6.68 -10.65
C ASP A 40 -4.87 -6.44 -9.13
N ALA A 41 -4.47 -5.26 -8.68
CA ALA A 41 -4.57 -4.82 -7.30
C ALA A 41 -6.04 -4.70 -6.87
N LEU A 42 -6.89 -4.09 -7.70
CA LEU A 42 -8.33 -3.97 -7.42
C LEU A 42 -9.01 -5.34 -7.34
N ASP A 43 -8.71 -6.24 -8.27
CA ASP A 43 -9.19 -7.63 -8.25
C ASP A 43 -8.73 -8.39 -6.99
N ALA A 44 -7.55 -8.06 -6.48
CA ALA A 44 -7.00 -8.64 -5.25
C ALA A 44 -7.66 -8.08 -3.98
N GLY A 45 -8.39 -6.97 -4.05
CA GLY A 45 -9.00 -6.28 -2.91
C GLY A 45 -8.21 -5.08 -2.39
N ALA A 46 -7.39 -4.46 -3.25
CA ALA A 46 -6.80 -3.16 -2.96
C ALA A 46 -7.87 -2.05 -2.99
N ASP A 47 -7.69 -1.05 -2.13
CA ASP A 47 -8.51 0.16 -2.12
C ASP A 47 -7.97 1.22 -3.09
N ASP A 48 -6.64 1.29 -3.21
CA ASP A 48 -5.96 2.33 -3.99
C ASP A 48 -4.58 1.84 -4.46
N LEU A 49 -4.13 2.35 -5.60
CA LEU A 49 -2.79 2.15 -6.15
C LEU A 49 -2.18 3.52 -6.42
N LYS A 50 -0.99 3.76 -5.87
CA LYS A 50 -0.14 4.85 -6.29
C LYS A 50 1.04 4.30 -7.04
N THR A 51 1.30 4.92 -8.18
CA THR A 51 2.46 4.58 -8.98
C THR A 51 3.52 5.65 -8.83
N ASN A 52 4.73 5.21 -8.50
CA ASN A 52 5.94 6.00 -8.54
C ASN A 52 6.81 5.53 -9.72
N ASP A 53 7.92 6.25 -9.93
CA ASP A 53 8.86 5.96 -11.01
C ASP A 53 9.54 4.59 -10.83
N ASP A 54 9.79 4.17 -9.58
CA ASP A 54 10.53 2.96 -9.26
C ASP A 54 9.67 1.83 -8.67
N GLU A 55 8.46 2.14 -8.17
CA GLU A 55 7.64 1.21 -7.40
C GLU A 55 6.13 1.49 -7.52
N TYR A 56 5.34 0.45 -7.27
CA TYR A 56 3.90 0.49 -7.12
C TYR A 56 3.56 0.34 -5.64
N GLU A 57 2.89 1.35 -5.10
CA GLU A 57 2.36 1.37 -3.74
C GLU A 57 0.88 0.98 -3.77
N ILE A 58 0.53 -0.11 -3.10
CA ILE A 58 -0.83 -0.62 -3.02
C ILE A 58 -1.34 -0.40 -1.59
N PHE A 59 -2.47 0.29 -1.48
CA PHE A 59 -3.17 0.51 -0.22
C PHE A 59 -4.40 -0.39 -0.15
N THR A 60 -4.63 -0.99 1.01
CA THR A 60 -5.79 -1.87 1.24
C THR A 60 -6.30 -1.74 2.67
N ASP A 61 -7.44 -2.35 2.98
CA ASP A 61 -7.88 -2.54 4.36
C ASP A 61 -6.87 -3.46 5.09
N PRO A 62 -6.44 -3.13 6.32
CA PRO A 62 -5.53 -3.98 7.09
C PRO A 62 -6.05 -5.41 7.30
N LYS A 63 -7.36 -5.64 7.23
CA LYS A 63 -7.96 -6.98 7.29
C LYS A 63 -7.76 -7.77 6.00
N SER A 64 -7.72 -7.07 4.86
CA SER A 64 -7.59 -7.66 3.52
C SER A 64 -6.14 -7.80 3.06
N LEU A 65 -5.19 -7.18 3.76
CA LEU A 65 -3.76 -7.21 3.42
C LEU A 65 -3.22 -8.63 3.15
N ALA A 66 -3.57 -9.60 3.99
CA ALA A 66 -3.13 -10.99 3.79
C ALA A 66 -3.70 -11.60 2.50
N GLU A 67 -4.97 -11.33 2.19
CA GLU A 67 -5.63 -11.82 0.97
C GLU A 67 -5.04 -11.15 -0.28
N VAL A 68 -4.85 -9.83 -0.25
CA VAL A 68 -4.26 -9.04 -1.34
C VAL A 68 -2.84 -9.51 -1.62
N ARG A 69 -2.02 -9.66 -0.58
CA ARG A 69 -0.65 -10.17 -0.68
C ARG A 69 -0.62 -11.54 -1.37
N ASP A 70 -1.43 -12.47 -0.90
CA ASP A 70 -1.46 -13.83 -1.44
C ASP A 70 -2.00 -13.86 -2.88
N ALA A 71 -2.95 -12.98 -3.23
CA ALA A 71 -3.48 -12.84 -4.58
C ALA A 71 -2.42 -12.28 -5.56
N LEU A 72 -1.68 -11.24 -5.16
CA LEU A 72 -0.61 -10.65 -5.96
C LEU A 72 0.55 -11.64 -6.15
N GLN A 73 0.94 -12.37 -5.12
CA GLN A 73 1.95 -13.44 -5.24
C GLN A 73 1.50 -14.57 -6.18
N LYS A 74 0.21 -14.94 -6.17
CA LYS A 74 -0.34 -15.93 -7.11
C LYS A 74 -0.35 -15.44 -8.56
N LYS A 75 -0.47 -14.13 -8.78
CA LYS A 75 -0.33 -13.51 -10.11
C LYS A 75 1.13 -13.42 -10.57
N GLY A 76 2.08 -13.68 -9.67
CA GLY A 76 3.52 -13.72 -9.97
C GLY A 76 4.26 -12.42 -9.65
N TYR A 77 3.63 -11.50 -8.92
CA TYR A 77 4.28 -10.28 -8.44
C TYR A 77 5.20 -10.58 -7.27
N ASP A 78 6.40 -9.99 -7.29
CA ASP A 78 7.34 -10.03 -6.16
C ASP A 78 7.08 -8.83 -5.24
N LEU A 79 6.87 -9.11 -3.96
CA LEU A 79 6.49 -8.11 -2.97
C LEU A 79 7.72 -7.76 -2.15
N ASP A 80 8.16 -6.50 -2.20
CA ASP A 80 9.32 -6.03 -1.44
C ASP A 80 8.95 -5.77 0.02
N THR A 81 7.76 -5.19 0.25
CA THR A 81 7.22 -4.92 1.58
C THR A 81 5.74 -5.31 1.64
N ALA A 82 5.34 -6.09 2.66
CA ALA A 82 3.95 -6.49 2.92
C ALA A 82 3.68 -6.71 4.41
#